data_AF-A0A0R1N7J4-F1
#
_entry.id   AF-A0A0R1N7J4-F1
#
_cell.length_a   1.000
_cell.length_b   1.000
_cell.length_c   1.000
_cell.angle_alpha   90.00
_cell.angle_beta   90.00
_cell.angle_gamma   90.00
#
_symmetry.space_group_name_H-M   'P 1'
#
loop_
_entity.id
_entity.type
_entity.pdbx_description
1 polymer ?
#
loop_
_entity_poly.entity_id
_entity_poly.type
_entity_poly.pdbx_seq_one_letter_code
_entity_poly.pdbx_strand_id
1 'polypeptide(L)'
;MSEDQQQEAISDKVLGAFVDFYLKMGQTEELDLISQWDEQYLVAGINEILRLDNYFNHAEKKEFLIKEKRPELEKLITMLLDDHGAPNSSDVAQWTDWYRQHLDDLSSAARRGE
;
A
#
# COMPACT_ATOMS: atom_id res chain seq x y z
N MET A 1 23.86 3.75 20.12
CA MET A 1 22.80 4.70 19.76
C MET A 1 21.80 3.88 18.97
N SER A 2 20.82 3.28 19.64
CA SER A 2 19.73 2.58 18.95
C SER A 2 18.64 3.63 18.83
N GLU A 3 18.53 4.25 17.66
CA GLU A 3 17.36 5.04 17.31
C GLU A 3 16.21 4.04 17.19
N ASP A 4 15.62 3.74 18.35
CA ASP A 4 14.30 3.17 18.49
C ASP A 4 13.35 4.21 17.89
N GLN A 5 13.31 4.25 16.55
CA GLN A 5 12.28 4.97 15.83
C GLN A 5 10.99 4.29 16.24
N GLN A 6 10.30 4.90 17.22
CA GLN A 6 8.89 4.68 17.48
C GLN A 6 8.15 5.01 16.19
N GLN A 7 8.13 4.06 15.27
CA GLN A 7 7.13 3.98 14.23
C GLN A 7 5.81 3.97 15.01
N GLU A 8 5.02 5.05 14.91
CA GLU A 8 3.68 5.06 15.47
C GLU A 8 2.98 3.82 14.94
N ALA A 9 2.72 2.86 15.85
CA ALA A 9 2.22 1.55 15.47
C ALA A 9 0.93 1.77 14.67
N ILE A 10 0.96 1.41 13.38
CA ILE A 10 -0.19 1.58 12.52
C ILE A 10 -1.30 0.71 13.12
N SER A 11 -2.44 1.33 13.41
CA SER A 11 -3.56 0.61 14.00
C SER A 11 -3.94 -0.57 13.10
N ASP A 12 -4.20 -1.73 13.71
CA ASP A 12 -4.54 -2.95 12.97
C ASP A 12 -5.71 -2.77 11.99
N LYS A 13 -6.64 -1.85 12.32
CA LYS A 13 -7.73 -1.43 11.43
C LYS A 13 -7.26 -0.70 10.18
N VAL A 14 -6.29 0.19 10.31
CA VAL A 14 -5.71 0.95 9.19
C VAL A 14 -4.87 0.01 8.32
N LEU A 15 -4.04 -0.83 8.96
CA LEU A 15 -3.28 -1.88 8.29
C LEU A 15 -4.20 -2.80 7.48
N GLY A 16 -5.28 -3.28 8.11
CA GLY A 16 -6.27 -4.13 7.47
C GLY A 16 -7.03 -3.45 6.34
N ALA A 17 -7.32 -2.15 6.44
CA ALA A 17 -7.95 -1.38 5.37
C ALA A 17 -7.02 -1.15 4.19
N PHE A 18 -5.75 -0.82 4.47
CA PHE A 18 -4.72 -0.67 3.44
C PHE A 18 -4.51 -1.97 2.67
N VAL A 19 -4.38 -3.11 3.36
CA VAL A 19 -4.20 -4.41 2.69
C VAL A 19 -5.40 -4.78 1.82
N ASP A 20 -6.62 -4.49 2.27
CA ASP A 20 -7.84 -4.72 1.48
C ASP A 20 -7.87 -3.88 0.20
N PHE A 21 -7.52 -2.58 0.33
CA PHE A 21 -7.30 -1.68 -0.78
C PHE A 21 -6.21 -2.21 -1.73
N TYR A 22 -5.07 -2.61 -1.19
CA TYR A 22 -3.92 -3.09 -1.95
C TYR A 22 -4.25 -4.36 -2.74
N LEU A 23 -4.91 -5.33 -2.11
CA LEU A 23 -5.36 -6.55 -2.78
C LEU A 23 -6.39 -6.27 -3.88
N LYS A 24 -7.24 -5.25 -3.69
CA LYS A 24 -8.24 -4.86 -4.68
C LYS A 24 -7.62 -4.16 -5.89
N MET A 25 -6.68 -3.25 -5.68
CA MET A 25 -5.98 -2.52 -6.75
C MET A 25 -4.87 -3.34 -7.41
N GLY A 26 -4.24 -4.27 -6.69
CA GLY A 26 -3.21 -5.15 -7.25
C GLY A 26 -3.72 -6.09 -8.34
N GLN A 27 -5.03 -6.28 -8.44
CA GLN A 27 -5.66 -7.05 -9.52
C GLN A 27 -5.78 -6.27 -10.83
N THR A 28 -5.59 -4.96 -10.84
CA THR A 28 -5.87 -4.11 -12.01
C THR A 28 -4.61 -3.55 -12.68
N GLU A 29 -3.41 -4.07 -12.39
CA GLU A 29 -2.12 -3.48 -12.84
C GLU A 29 -1.89 -2.05 -12.32
N GLU A 30 -2.84 -1.49 -11.56
CA GLU A 30 -2.88 -0.09 -11.18
C GLU A 30 -1.93 0.26 -10.02
N LEU A 31 -1.22 -0.69 -9.40
CA LEU A 31 -0.27 -0.44 -8.29
C LEU A 31 1.11 0.08 -8.71
N ASP A 32 1.27 0.46 -9.97
CA ASP A 32 2.53 0.98 -10.52
C ASP A 32 3.01 2.22 -9.74
N LEU A 33 2.08 3.08 -9.32
CA LEU A 33 2.34 4.31 -8.57
C LEU A 33 2.95 4.05 -7.19
N ILE A 34 2.37 3.14 -6.40
CA ILE A 34 2.95 2.76 -5.09
C ILE A 34 4.32 2.10 -5.28
N SER A 35 4.48 1.32 -6.36
CA SER A 35 5.76 0.70 -6.70
C SER A 35 6.83 1.73 -7.07
N GLN A 36 6.45 2.85 -7.69
CA GLN A 36 7.37 3.95 -8.02
C GLN A 36 7.82 4.73 -6.78
N TRP A 37 6.94 4.90 -5.80
CA TRP A 37 7.26 5.55 -4.53
C TRP A 37 8.02 4.65 -3.55
N ASP A 38 7.92 3.33 -3.73
CA ASP A 38 8.61 2.34 -2.94
C ASP A 38 10.10 2.22 -3.30
N GLU A 39 10.91 3.15 -2.77
CA GLU A 39 12.38 3.12 -2.94
C GLU A 39 13.04 1.92 -2.23
N GLN A 40 12.33 1.26 -1.32
CA GLN A 40 12.84 0.15 -0.50
C GLN A 40 12.47 -1.24 -1.03
N TYR A 41 11.83 -1.34 -2.20
CA TYR A 41 11.39 -2.61 -2.80
C TYR A 41 10.44 -3.44 -1.88
N LEU A 42 9.73 -2.80 -0.95
CA LEU A 42 8.72 -3.41 -0.09
C LEU A 42 7.56 -3.98 -0.91
N VAL A 43 7.12 -3.26 -1.95
CA VAL A 43 6.05 -3.64 -2.87
C VAL A 43 6.41 -4.91 -3.63
N ALA A 44 7.67 -5.05 -4.05
CA ALA A 44 8.15 -6.26 -4.70
C ALA A 44 8.05 -7.48 -3.77
N GLY A 45 8.44 -7.33 -2.50
CA GLY A 45 8.34 -8.39 -1.49
C GLY A 45 6.90 -8.76 -1.12
N ILE A 46 5.99 -7.79 -1.07
CA ILE A 46 4.55 -8.03 -0.87
C ILE A 46 3.97 -8.77 -2.09
N ASN A 47 4.32 -8.33 -3.31
CA ASN A 47 3.85 -8.94 -4.55
C ASN A 47 4.42 -10.34 -4.80
N GLU A 48 5.59 -10.65 -4.26
CA GLU A 48 6.14 -12.01 -4.29
C GLU A 48 5.25 -12.98 -3.52
N ILE A 49 4.86 -12.62 -2.28
CA ILE A 49 3.93 -13.42 -1.46
C ILE A 49 2.60 -13.63 -2.18
N LEU A 50 2.07 -12.58 -2.81
CA LEU A 50 0.80 -12.66 -3.55
C LEU A 50 0.86 -13.52 -4.82
N ARG A 51 2.04 -13.63 -5.43
CA ARG A 51 2.30 -14.47 -6.61
C ARG A 51 2.57 -15.92 -6.26
N LEU A 52 3.15 -16.19 -5.10
CA LEU A 52 3.44 -17.54 -4.62
C LEU A 52 2.17 -18.34 -4.35
N ASP A 53 1.05 -17.67 -4.09
CA ASP A 53 -0.18 -18.33 -3.66
C ASP A 53 -1.41 -18.01 -4.53
N ASN A 54 -1.56 -18.82 -5.59
CA ASN A 54 -2.73 -18.85 -6.47
C ASN A 54 -3.97 -19.51 -5.82
N TYR A 55 -3.87 -20.03 -4.58
CA TYR A 55 -4.92 -20.84 -3.95
C TYR A 55 -5.69 -20.12 -2.83
N PHE A 56 -5.24 -18.95 -2.36
CA PHE A 56 -5.91 -18.22 -1.29
C PHE A 56 -7.02 -17.28 -1.78
N ASN A 57 -8.13 -17.24 -1.03
CA ASN A 57 -9.16 -16.21 -1.20
C ASN A 57 -8.69 -14.86 -0.65
N HIS A 58 -9.38 -13.76 -0.99
CA HIS A 58 -8.99 -12.40 -0.57
C HIS A 58 -8.73 -12.28 0.95
N ALA A 59 -9.60 -12.87 1.78
CA ALA A 59 -9.44 -12.86 3.23
C ALA A 59 -8.17 -13.59 3.71
N GLU A 60 -7.87 -14.75 3.12
CA GLU A 60 -6.68 -15.53 3.47
C GLU A 60 -5.39 -14.80 3.03
N LYS A 61 -5.40 -14.17 1.86
CA LYS A 61 -4.29 -13.32 1.39
C LYS A 61 -4.04 -12.15 2.34
N LYS A 62 -5.12 -11.52 2.83
CA LYS A 62 -5.02 -10.43 3.81
C LYS A 62 -4.40 -10.90 5.12
N GLU A 63 -4.89 -11.99 5.70
CA GLU A 63 -4.32 -12.53 6.93
C GLU A 63 -2.86 -12.95 6.76
N PHE A 64 -2.52 -13.58 5.65
CA PHE A 64 -1.16 -14.03 5.36
C PHE A 64 -0.20 -12.85 5.16
N LEU A 65 -0.60 -11.82 4.42
CA LEU A 65 0.17 -10.59 4.26
C LEU A 65 0.40 -9.87 5.59
N ILE A 66 -0.65 -9.70 6.40
CA ILE A 66 -0.51 -9.08 7.72
C ILE A 66 0.40 -9.92 8.61
N LYS A 67 0.35 -11.25 8.52
CA LYS A 67 1.19 -12.10 9.37
C LYS A 67 2.66 -12.08 8.96
N GLU A 68 2.95 -12.27 7.67
CA GLU A 68 4.32 -12.45 7.16
C GLU A 68 5.01 -11.12 6.81
N LYS A 69 4.23 -10.10 6.42
CA LYS A 69 4.71 -8.83 5.87
C LYS A 69 4.23 -7.60 6.65
N ARG A 70 3.69 -7.76 7.87
CA ARG A 70 3.30 -6.60 8.71
C ARG A 70 4.37 -5.52 8.79
N PRO A 71 5.66 -5.79 9.10
CA PRO A 71 6.63 -4.71 9.24
C PRO A 71 6.91 -3.98 7.91
N GLU A 72 6.92 -4.67 6.78
CA GLU A 72 6.98 -4.04 5.46
C GLU A 72 5.72 -3.22 5.14
N LEU A 73 4.54 -3.73 5.46
CA LEU A 73 3.26 -3.02 5.26
C LEU A 73 3.17 -1.77 6.14
N GLU A 74 3.59 -1.85 7.41
CA GLU A 74 3.62 -0.71 8.31
C GLU A 74 4.57 0.38 7.79
N LYS A 75 5.78 0.00 7.35
CA LYS A 75 6.72 0.93 6.72
C LYS A 75 6.15 1.58 5.47
N LEU A 76 5.52 0.78 4.60
CA LEU A 76 4.91 1.28 3.37
C LEU A 76 3.80 2.28 3.69
N ILE A 77 2.90 1.94 4.64
CA ILE A 77 1.83 2.84 5.09
C ILE A 77 2.41 4.12 5.67
N THR A 78 3.39 4.04 6.56
CA THR A 78 4.03 5.23 7.15
C THR A 78 4.64 6.13 6.07
N MET A 79 5.34 5.57 5.09
CA MET A 79 5.89 6.34 3.96
C MET A 79 4.78 7.02 3.15
N LEU A 80 3.68 6.32 2.85
CA LEU A 80 2.56 6.91 2.12
C LEU A 80 1.87 8.03 2.92
N LEU A 81 1.76 7.88 4.24
CA LEU A 81 1.19 8.89 5.14
C LEU A 81 2.07 10.13 5.23
N ASP A 82 3.38 9.96 5.43
CA ASP A 82 4.33 11.05 5.70
C ASP A 82 4.74 11.79 4.42
N ASP A 83 5.06 11.04 3.35
CA ASP A 83 5.63 11.60 2.12
C ASP A 83 4.57 11.93 1.05
N HIS A 84 3.46 11.17 1.02
CA HIS A 84 2.43 11.27 -0.02
C HIS A 84 1.04 11.67 0.50
N GLY A 85 0.92 12.03 1.78
CA GLY A 85 -0.33 12.53 2.37
C GLY A 85 -1.48 11.53 2.31
N ALA A 86 -1.19 10.23 2.38
CA ALA A 86 -2.20 9.19 2.37
C ALA A 86 -3.15 9.31 3.57
N PRO A 87 -4.38 8.77 3.47
CA PRO A 87 -5.34 8.84 4.56
C PRO A 87 -4.97 7.83 5.66
N ASN A 88 -4.77 8.30 6.90
CA ASN A 88 -4.68 7.43 8.07
C ASN A 88 -6.07 6.93 8.49
N SER A 89 -6.71 6.13 7.64
CA SER A 89 -8.09 5.71 7.80
C SER A 89 -8.27 4.19 7.76
N SER A 90 -9.28 3.74 8.51
CA SER A 90 -9.78 2.35 8.48
C SER A 90 -10.72 2.09 7.30
N ASP A 91 -10.92 3.07 6.44
CA ASP A 91 -11.88 3.02 5.34
C ASP A 91 -11.18 2.83 3.99
N VAL A 92 -11.46 1.70 3.34
CA VAL A 92 -10.87 1.30 2.05
C VAL A 92 -11.22 2.29 0.93
N ALA A 93 -12.38 2.93 1.00
CA ALA A 93 -12.80 3.88 -0.03
C ALA A 93 -11.94 5.15 0.02
N GLN A 94 -11.52 5.60 1.20
CA GLN A 94 -10.62 6.75 1.32
C GLN A 94 -9.25 6.47 0.71
N TRP A 95 -8.69 5.28 0.95
CA TRP A 95 -7.45 4.85 0.28
C TRP A 95 -7.61 4.79 -1.24
N THR A 96 -8.74 4.26 -1.71
CA THR A 96 -9.04 4.17 -3.15
C THR A 96 -9.19 5.54 -3.79
N ASP A 97 -9.88 6.47 -3.13
CA ASP A 97 -10.11 7.83 -3.63
C ASP A 97 -8.80 8.61 -3.72
N TRP A 98 -8.01 8.61 -2.63
CA TRP A 98 -6.67 9.21 -2.60
C TRP A 98 -5.78 8.66 -3.72
N TYR A 99 -5.78 7.35 -3.93
CA TYR A 99 -4.98 6.71 -4.96
C TYR A 99 -5.41 7.12 -6.37
N ARG A 100 -6.72 7.14 -6.63
CA ARG A 100 -7.27 7.58 -7.92
C ARG A 100 -6.99 9.04 -8.20
N GLN A 101 -7.03 9.90 -7.19
CA GLN A 101 -6.66 11.30 -7.35
C GLN A 101 -5.20 11.46 -7.79
N HIS A 102 -4.28 10.69 -7.20
CA HIS A 102 -2.86 10.71 -7.60
C HIS A 102 -2.65 10.17 -9.01
N LEU A 103 -3.39 9.12 -9.41
CA LEU A 103 -3.37 8.63 -10.80
C LEU A 103 -3.88 9.70 -11.79
N ASP A 104 -4.97 10.40 -11.46
CA ASP A 104 -5.53 11.45 -12.31
C ASP A 104 -4.59 12.65 -12.43
N ASP A 105 -3.91 13.04 -11.34
CA ASP A 105 -2.93 14.11 -11.34
C ASP A 105 -1.73 13.78 -12.23
N LEU A 106 -1.20 12.55 -12.15
CA LEU A 106 -0.13 12.06 -13.04
C LEU A 106 -0.56 12.03 -14.51
N SER A 107 -1.76 11.51 -14.79
CA SER A 107 -2.34 11.49 -16.14
C SER A 107 -2.54 12.91 -16.70
N SER A 108 -2.98 13.84 -15.85
CA SER A 108 -3.19 15.23 -16.19
C SER A 108 -1.88 16.01 -16.40
N ALA A 109 -0.85 15.72 -15.60
CA ALA A 109 0.50 16.27 -15.76
C ALA A 109 1.15 15.79 -17.05
N ALA A 110 1.00 14.51 -17.40
CA ALA A 110 1.50 13.96 -18.66
C ALA A 110 0.88 14.66 -19.89
N ARG A 111 -0.40 15.03 -19.83
CA ARG A 111 -1.10 15.74 -20.94
C ARG A 111 -0.80 17.24 -21.05
N ARG A 112 -0.28 17.88 -20.00
CA ARG A 112 0.12 19.31 -20.05
C ARG A 112 1.56 19.52 -20.49
N GLY A 113 2.33 18.45 -20.69
CA GLY A 113 3.70 18.50 -21.17
C GLY A 113 3.85 18.47 -22.71
N GLU A 114 2.74 18.46 -23.46
CA GLU A 114 2.72 18.50 -24.93
C GLU A 114 2.55 19.91 -25.50
#